data_AF-A0A2P8DRB3-F1
#
_entry.id   AF-A0A2P8DRB3-F1
#
_cell.length_a   1.000
_cell.length_b   1.000
_cell.length_c   1.000
_cell.angle_alpha   90.00
_cell.angle_beta   90.00
_cell.angle_gamma   90.00
#
_symmetry.space_group_name_H-M   'P 1'
#
loop_
_entity.id
_entity.type
_entity.pdbx_description
1 polymer ?
#
loop_
_entity_poly.entity_id
_entity_poly.type
_entity_poly.pdbx_seq_one_letter_code
_entity_poly.pdbx_strand_id
1 'polypeptide(L)'
;MTTVEFATRLLELGRARGPVPRYGSSEWEALGPTDPRRFAAVVAAAECWRRDSEPEAIAARLRAELAEADLYVRYRLAEASRDVAGAYSELVDERGQVVSYAELVRRRADLLGVAS
;
A
#
# COMPACT_ATOMS: atom_id res chain seq x y z
N MET A 1 34.46 4.00 -22.33
CA MET A 1 33.64 3.01 -21.62
C MET A 1 32.59 3.76 -20.82
N THR A 2 31.32 3.58 -21.17
CA THR A 2 30.20 4.20 -20.43
C THR A 2 29.90 3.44 -19.14
N THR A 3 29.12 4.05 -18.23
CA THR A 3 28.67 3.37 -16.99
C THR A 3 27.87 2.11 -17.31
N VAL A 4 27.07 2.13 -18.38
CA VAL A 4 26.26 0.98 -18.84
C VAL A 4 27.13 -0.14 -19.38
N GLU A 5 28.14 0.18 -20.19
CA GLU A 5 29.11 -0.81 -20.69
C GLU A 5 29.90 -1.45 -19.55
N PHE A 6 30.31 -0.64 -18.57
CA PHE A 6 31.01 -1.14 -17.38
C PHE A 6 30.13 -2.08 -16.55
N ALA A 7 28.89 -1.68 -16.27
CA ALA A 7 27.94 -2.50 -15.51
C ALA A 7 27.63 -3.83 -16.23
N THR A 8 27.40 -3.78 -17.55
CA THR A 8 27.17 -4.95 -18.39
C THR A 8 28.34 -5.93 -18.30
N ARG A 9 29.57 -5.44 -18.43
CA ARG A 9 30.77 -6.27 -18.37
C ARG A 9 30.94 -6.97 -17.02
N LEU A 10 30.68 -6.27 -15.91
CA LEU A 10 30.76 -6.88 -14.57
C LEU A 10 29.69 -7.96 -14.37
N LEU A 11 28.47 -7.73 -14.88
CA LEU A 11 27.40 -8.72 -14.82
C LEU A 11 27.74 -9.97 -15.65
N GLU A 12 28.30 -9.80 -16.84
CA GLU A 12 28.75 -10.89 -17.70
C GLU A 12 29.86 -11.71 -17.05
N LEU A 13 30.86 -11.06 -16.45
CA LEU A 13 31.95 -11.73 -15.72
C LEU A 13 31.41 -12.59 -14.57
N GLY A 14 30.45 -12.09 -13.80
CA GLY A 14 29.80 -12.87 -12.74
C GLY A 14 29.04 -14.07 -13.30
N ARG A 15 28.21 -13.85 -14.33
CA ARG A 15 27.39 -14.91 -14.95
C ARG A 15 28.24 -16.01 -15.60
N ALA A 16 29.39 -15.65 -16.16
CA ALA A 16 30.34 -16.63 -16.70
C ALA A 16 30.91 -17.58 -15.63
N ARG A 17 30.90 -17.18 -14.35
CA ARG A 17 31.35 -18.02 -13.23
C ARG A 17 30.23 -18.84 -12.59
N GLY A 18 28.97 -18.57 -12.94
CA GLY A 18 27.78 -19.27 -12.45
C GLY A 18 26.64 -18.31 -12.09
N PRO A 19 25.57 -18.81 -11.46
CA PRO A 19 24.49 -17.97 -10.96
C PRO A 19 25.01 -16.87 -10.04
N VAL A 20 24.56 -15.63 -10.27
CA VAL A 20 24.90 -14.47 -9.44
C VAL A 20 23.93 -14.42 -8.27
N PRO A 21 24.37 -14.61 -7.01
CA PRO A 21 23.46 -14.59 -5.86
C PRO A 21 22.98 -13.16 -5.58
N ARG A 22 21.91 -13.03 -4.78
CA ARG A 22 21.42 -11.73 -4.33
C ARG A 22 22.46 -11.06 -3.43
N TYR A 23 22.74 -9.78 -3.65
CA TYR A 23 23.62 -8.99 -2.78
C TYR A 23 23.14 -9.05 -1.32
N GLY A 24 24.06 -9.36 -0.39
CA GLY A 24 23.77 -9.48 1.04
C GLY A 24 23.07 -10.79 1.46
N SER A 25 22.85 -11.72 0.54
CA SER A 25 22.37 -13.08 0.91
C SER A 25 23.50 -13.93 1.51
N SER A 26 23.15 -14.99 2.22
CA SER A 26 24.12 -15.97 2.75
C SER A 26 24.98 -16.59 1.64
N GLU A 27 24.40 -16.87 0.47
CA GLU A 27 25.11 -17.37 -0.70
C GLU A 27 26.15 -16.36 -1.22
N TRP A 28 25.83 -15.06 -1.17
CA TRP A 28 26.76 -13.99 -1.53
C TRP A 28 27.87 -13.83 -0.49
N GLU A 29 27.55 -13.94 0.80
CA GLU A 29 28.53 -13.88 1.89
C GLU A 29 29.53 -15.03 1.84
N ALA A 30 29.08 -16.22 1.45
CA ALA A 30 29.93 -17.41 1.27
C ALA A 30 30.92 -17.31 0.10
N LEU A 31 30.73 -16.36 -0.81
CA LEU A 31 31.67 -16.14 -1.92
C LEU A 31 32.99 -15.57 -1.41
N GLY A 32 34.10 -16.07 -1.95
CA GLY A 32 35.42 -15.51 -1.69
C GLY A 32 35.53 -14.04 -2.12
N PRO A 33 36.40 -13.23 -1.49
CA PRO A 33 36.44 -11.77 -1.67
C PRO A 33 36.75 -11.32 -3.10
N THR A 34 37.37 -12.17 -3.91
CA THR A 34 37.73 -11.90 -5.31
C THR A 34 36.85 -12.62 -6.32
N ASP A 35 35.80 -13.32 -5.87
CA ASP A 35 34.86 -14.00 -6.79
C ASP A 35 34.10 -12.95 -7.64
N PRO A 36 34.18 -13.01 -8.99
CA PRO A 36 33.47 -12.08 -9.87
C PRO A 36 31.96 -11.96 -9.60
N ARG A 37 31.34 -13.03 -9.08
CA ARG A 37 29.92 -13.04 -8.73
C ARG A 37 29.59 -12.06 -7.60
N ARG A 38 30.54 -11.73 -6.70
CA ARG A 38 30.32 -10.72 -5.65
C ARG A 38 30.09 -9.34 -6.25
N PHE A 39 30.96 -8.94 -7.17
CA PHE A 39 30.88 -7.64 -7.85
C PHE A 39 29.64 -7.57 -8.75
N ALA A 40 29.35 -8.65 -9.48
CA ALA A 40 28.13 -8.74 -10.28
C ALA A 40 26.86 -8.58 -9.45
N ALA A 41 26.79 -9.17 -8.25
CA ALA A 41 25.65 -9.01 -7.35
C ALA A 41 25.48 -7.58 -6.86
N VAL A 42 26.58 -6.89 -6.53
CA VAL A 42 26.57 -5.47 -6.13
C VAL A 42 26.07 -4.60 -7.28
N VAL A 43 26.59 -4.80 -8.50
CA VAL A 43 26.15 -4.07 -9.70
C VAL A 43 24.69 -4.34 -10.00
N ALA A 44 24.24 -5.60 -9.89
CA ALA A 44 22.84 -5.95 -10.09
C ALA A 44 21.94 -5.21 -9.10
N ALA A 45 22.32 -5.16 -7.82
CA ALA A 45 21.58 -4.41 -6.81
C ALA A 45 21.56 -2.90 -7.10
N ALA A 46 22.70 -2.30 -7.45
CA ALA A 46 22.78 -0.89 -7.82
C ALA A 46 21.92 -0.55 -9.03
N GLU A 47 21.90 -1.41 -10.05
CA GLU A 47 21.05 -1.24 -11.24
C GLU A 47 19.56 -1.39 -10.91
N CYS A 48 19.18 -2.23 -9.94
CA CYS A 48 17.81 -2.27 -9.42
C CYS A 48 17.43 -0.92 -8.78
N TRP A 49 18.30 -0.37 -7.93
CA TRP A 49 18.08 0.95 -7.31
C TRP A 49 17.98 2.08 -8.34
N ARG A 50 18.85 2.07 -9.34
CA ARG A 50 18.81 3.04 -10.45
C ARG A 50 17.47 2.98 -11.17
N ARG A 51 17.02 1.76 -11.53
CA ARG A 51 15.73 1.56 -12.22
C ARG A 51 14.53 1.92 -11.35
N ASP A 52 14.56 1.64 -10.05
CA ASP A 52 13.49 2.03 -9.12
C ASP A 52 13.36 3.56 -8.98
N SER A 53 14.46 4.28 -9.23
CA SER A 53 14.51 5.74 -9.19
C SER A 53 14.15 6.40 -10.52
N GLU A 54 13.87 5.64 -11.58
CA GLU A 54 13.47 6.21 -12.88
C GLU A 54 12.05 6.80 -12.78
N PRO A 55 11.77 7.90 -13.49
CA PRO A 55 10.47 8.58 -13.42
C PRO A 55 9.27 7.66 -13.69
N GLU A 56 9.40 6.71 -14.62
CA GLU A 56 8.35 5.76 -14.97
C GLU A 56 8.07 4.77 -13.84
N ALA A 57 9.12 4.27 -13.17
CA ALA A 57 8.99 3.36 -12.03
C ALA A 57 8.34 4.07 -10.83
N ILE A 58 8.78 5.30 -10.55
CA ILE A 58 8.18 6.16 -9.52
C ILE A 58 6.70 6.42 -9.85
N ALA A 59 6.39 6.80 -11.09
CA ALA A 59 5.02 7.07 -11.52
C ALA A 59 4.14 5.81 -11.44
N ALA A 60 4.67 4.63 -11.77
CA ALA A 60 3.95 3.38 -11.63
C ALA A 60 3.62 3.07 -10.15
N ARG A 61 4.61 3.21 -9.26
CA ARG A 61 4.43 3.05 -7.80
C ARG A 61 3.38 4.02 -7.26
N LEU A 62 3.51 5.31 -7.56
CA LEU A 62 2.56 6.34 -7.10
C LEU A 62 1.13 6.09 -7.60
N ARG A 63 0.96 5.62 -8.85
CA ARG A 63 -0.38 5.26 -9.36
C ARG A 63 -0.99 4.11 -8.57
N ALA A 64 -0.20 3.10 -8.22
CA ALA A 64 -0.67 1.97 -7.42
C ALA A 64 -1.09 2.43 -6.01
N GLU A 65 -0.25 3.23 -5.34
CA GLU A 65 -0.53 3.79 -4.01
C GLU A 65 -1.79 4.68 -4.01
N LEU A 66 -1.97 5.53 -5.03
CA LEU A 66 -3.16 6.36 -5.16
C LEU A 66 -4.42 5.54 -5.42
N ALA A 67 -4.33 4.46 -6.21
CA ALA A 67 -5.46 3.58 -6.46
C ALA A 67 -5.90 2.83 -5.18
N GLU A 68 -4.93 2.40 -4.36
CA GLU A 68 -5.21 1.80 -3.05
C GLU A 68 -5.86 2.81 -2.10
N ALA A 69 -5.32 4.04 -2.03
CA ALA A 69 -5.88 5.10 -1.21
C ALA A 69 -7.33 5.46 -1.62
N ASP A 70 -7.61 5.55 -2.93
CA ASP A 70 -8.97 5.80 -3.44
C ASP A 70 -9.94 4.69 -3.03
N LEU A 71 -9.53 3.42 -3.10
CA LEU A 71 -10.34 2.30 -2.63
C LEU A 71 -10.67 2.43 -1.14
N TYR A 72 -9.69 2.79 -0.32
CA TYR A 72 -9.87 2.98 1.11
C TYR A 72 -10.83 4.15 1.42
N VAL A 73 -10.68 5.29 0.73
CA VAL A 73 -11.57 6.44 0.88
C VAL A 73 -13.00 6.08 0.50
N ARG A 74 -13.21 5.38 -0.62
CA ARG A 74 -14.54 4.92 -1.04
C ARG A 74 -15.17 3.99 -0.02
N TYR A 75 -14.40 3.05 0.53
CA TYR A 75 -14.87 2.15 1.58
C TYR A 75 -15.34 2.95 2.81
N ARG A 76 -14.51 3.89 3.29
CA ARG A 76 -14.83 4.73 4.46
C ARG A 76 -16.04 5.63 4.22
N LEU A 77 -16.18 6.20 3.03
CA LEU A 77 -17.36 6.99 2.67
C LEU A 77 -18.63 6.13 2.62
N ALA A 78 -18.55 4.91 2.09
CA ALA A 78 -19.68 4.00 2.05
C ALA A 78 -20.10 3.55 3.47
N GLU A 79 -19.12 3.29 4.34
CA GLU A 79 -19.36 3.00 5.76
C GLU A 79 -20.06 4.17 6.46
N ALA A 80 -19.48 5.37 6.39
CA ALA A 80 -20.08 6.56 6.98
C ALA A 80 -21.49 6.86 6.42
N SER A 81 -21.69 6.63 5.13
CA SER A 81 -23.02 6.80 4.50
C SER A 81 -24.05 5.83 5.06
N ARG A 82 -23.65 4.59 5.37
CA ARG A 82 -24.53 3.60 6.02
C ARG A 82 -24.85 4.00 7.45
N ASP A 83 -23.87 4.51 8.20
CA ASP A 83 -24.09 4.98 9.57
C ASP A 83 -25.07 6.15 9.61
N VAL A 84 -24.89 7.13 8.71
CA VAL A 84 -25.82 8.26 8.57
C VAL A 84 -27.22 7.80 8.14
N ALA A 85 -27.31 6.87 7.18
CA ALA A 85 -28.60 6.32 6.76
C ALA A 85 -29.31 5.56 7.89
N GLY A 86 -28.56 4.81 8.71
CA GLY A 86 -29.09 4.15 9.91
C GLY A 86 -29.57 5.15 10.96
N ALA A 87 -28.78 6.19 11.25
CA ALA A 87 -29.21 7.25 12.15
C ALA A 87 -30.47 7.98 11.63
N TYR A 88 -30.56 8.21 10.31
CA TYR A 88 -31.73 8.86 9.72
C TYR A 88 -32.97 7.96 9.74
N SER A 89 -32.83 6.64 9.55
CA SER A 89 -33.95 5.71 9.62
C SER A 89 -34.56 5.62 11.03
N GLU A 90 -33.75 5.80 12.08
CA GLU A 90 -34.23 5.94 13.47
C GLU A 90 -35.00 7.25 13.72
N LEU A 91 -34.72 8.28 12.92
CA LEU A 91 -35.33 9.60 13.00
C LEU A 91 -36.57 9.75 12.13
N VAL A 92 -37.03 8.73 11.42
CA VAL A 92 -38.29 8.77 10.65
C VAL A 92 -39.34 7.83 11.23
N ASP A 93 -40.60 8.24 11.17
CA ASP A 93 -41.73 7.41 11.59
C ASP A 93 -42.19 6.44 10.47
N GLU A 94 -43.21 5.64 10.76
CA GLU A 94 -43.80 4.68 9.80
C GLU A 94 -44.35 5.33 8.52
N ARG A 95 -44.57 6.66 8.54
CA ARG A 95 -45.05 7.45 7.40
C ARG A 95 -43.89 8.15 6.67
N GLY A 96 -42.65 7.87 7.05
CA GLY A 96 -41.45 8.46 6.48
C GLY A 96 -41.27 9.94 6.83
N GLN A 97 -41.96 10.45 7.86
CA GLN A 97 -41.80 11.81 8.34
C GLN A 97 -40.73 11.86 9.44
N VAL A 98 -39.93 12.93 9.44
CA VAL A 98 -38.93 13.12 10.50
C VAL A 98 -39.63 13.27 11.85
N VAL A 99 -39.24 12.42 12.80
CA VAL A 99 -39.74 12.36 14.16
C VAL A 99 -39.42 13.68 14.86
N SER A 100 -40.45 14.32 15.41
CA SER A 100 -40.29 15.58 16.13
C SER A 100 -39.38 15.42 17.35
N TYR A 101 -38.68 16.49 17.74
CA TYR A 101 -37.80 16.49 18.91
C TYR A 101 -38.51 16.07 20.21
N ALA A 102 -39.77 16.47 20.41
CA ALA A 102 -40.57 16.09 21.58
C ALA A 102 -40.82 14.57 21.65
N GLU A 103 -41.00 13.93 20.50
CA GLU A 103 -41.16 12.47 20.40
C GLU A 103 -39.85 11.73 20.68
N LEU A 104 -38.71 12.26 20.22
CA LEU A 104 -37.39 11.71 20.56
C LEU A 104 -37.12 11.77 22.07
N VAL A 105 -37.50 12.88 22.72
CA VAL A 105 -37.38 13.02 24.19
C VAL A 105 -38.25 12.01 24.93
N ARG A 106 -39.48 11.76 24.46
CA ARG A 106 -40.35 10.70 25.00
C ARG A 106 -39.71 9.32 24.88
N ARG A 107 -39.31 8.92 23.66
CA ARG A 107 -38.68 7.61 23.40
C ARG A 107 -37.43 7.40 24.25
N ARG A 108 -36.65 8.46 24.47
CA ARG A 108 -35.48 8.43 25.34
C ARG A 108 -35.87 8.22 26.81
N ALA A 109 -36.91 8.87 27.30
CA ALA A 109 -37.40 8.66 28.67
C ALA A 109 -37.91 7.23 28.89
N ASP A 110 -38.58 6.65 27.89
CA ASP A 110 -39.06 5.27 27.90
C ASP A 110 -37.89 4.26 27.92
N LEU A 111 -36.90 4.44 27.03
CA LEU A 111 -35.70 3.60 26.97
C LEU A 111 -34.88 3.61 28.27
N LEU A 112 -34.83 4.76 28.95
CA LEU A 112 -34.10 4.93 30.20
C LEU A 112 -34.94 4.53 31.43
N GLY A 113 -36.21 4.12 31.25
CA GLY A 113 -37.11 3.76 32.35
C GLY A 113 -37.43 4.93 33.28
N VAL A 114 -37.36 6.16 32.77
CA VAL A 114 -37.61 7.41 33.54
C VAL A 114 -39.03 7.94 33.29
N ALA A 115 -39.78 7.31 32.39
CA ALA A 115 -41.18 7.65 32.16
C ALA A 115 -42.06 7.15 33.33
N SER A 116 -42.62 8.10 34.08
CA SER A 116 -43.66 7.90 35.11
C SER A 116 -45.06 7.95 34.52
#